data_AF-A0A6V8NQB5-F1
#
_entry.id   AF-A0A6V8NQB5-F1
#
_cell.length_a   1.000
_cell.length_b   1.000
_cell.length_c   1.000
_cell.angle_alpha   90.00
_cell.angle_beta   90.00
_cell.angle_gamma   90.00
#
_symmetry.space_group_name_H-M   'P 1'
#
loop_
_entity.id
_entity.type
_entity.pdbx_description
1 polymer ?
#
loop_
_entity_poly.entity_id
_entity_poly.type
_entity_poly.pdbx_seq_one_letter_code
_entity_poly.pdbx_strand_id
1 'polypeptide(L)'
;SSDMIVKVKEPLAPELPLLRPGQILFTYLHLAADRQLTIALLEKEIIGVAYETIQLQDGSLPLLAPMSAIAGKLSIQAGATYLEHVYGGEGVLLGGVPGVEPACVVILGGGVVGTNAAKIAVGMGAQVIVIEKCFQRMAYLDEIFQGRLITRAPSISCLDEILPLADLVVGAILVPGAKTPRLITRSHVRQMKKGSVLVDVSIDQGGCCETSRPCTYTEPVFIEEGVIHYCVTNMPGAVPRTSTRALTNATLPYVLTLASHGIERAAQIDPAIRKGINLWHGKLTHEGVAE
;
A
#
# COMPACT_ATOMS: atom_id res chain seq x y z
N SER A 1 -19.45 14.41 -23.50
CA SER A 1 -19.99 14.01 -22.18
C SER A 1 -19.84 12.51 -22.03
N SER A 2 -19.49 12.02 -20.84
CA SER A 2 -19.26 10.58 -20.60
C SER A 2 -20.21 10.05 -19.53
N ASP A 3 -20.79 8.88 -19.71
CA ASP A 3 -21.70 8.25 -18.71
C ASP A 3 -20.92 7.47 -17.64
N MET A 4 -19.68 7.07 -17.97
CA MET A 4 -18.71 6.50 -17.06
C MET A 4 -17.39 7.29 -17.11
N ILE A 5 -16.80 7.56 -15.95
CA ILE A 5 -15.47 8.12 -15.78
C ILE A 5 -14.56 7.04 -15.20
N VAL A 6 -13.45 6.78 -15.87
CA VAL A 6 -12.37 5.92 -15.36
C VAL A 6 -11.20 6.81 -14.97
N LYS A 7 -10.78 6.74 -13.71
CA LYS A 7 -9.69 7.56 -13.14
C LYS A 7 -8.74 6.67 -12.34
N VAL A 8 -7.54 7.18 -12.07
CA VAL A 8 -6.60 6.51 -11.15
C VAL A 8 -6.91 6.87 -9.70
N LYS A 9 -6.91 8.16 -9.36
CA LYS A 9 -7.12 8.66 -8.00
C LYS A 9 -8.51 9.28 -7.83
N GLU A 10 -8.90 9.39 -6.56
CA GLU A 10 -10.11 10.01 -6.09
C GLU A 10 -10.29 11.44 -6.64
N PRO A 11 -11.54 11.89 -6.85
CA PRO A 11 -11.81 13.26 -7.24
C PRO A 11 -11.31 14.26 -6.18
N LEU A 12 -10.58 15.28 -6.63
CA LEU A 12 -10.22 16.41 -5.78
C LEU A 12 -11.33 17.46 -5.76
N ALA A 13 -11.30 18.36 -4.77
CA ALA A 13 -12.32 19.41 -4.62
C ALA A 13 -12.63 20.21 -5.91
N PRO A 14 -11.64 20.61 -6.74
CA PRO A 14 -11.92 21.30 -8.01
C PRO A 14 -12.59 20.43 -9.07
N GLU A 15 -12.52 19.10 -8.94
CA GLU A 15 -13.11 18.14 -9.88
C GLU A 15 -14.57 17.82 -9.54
N LEU A 16 -14.99 17.99 -8.28
CA LEU A 16 -16.35 17.68 -7.82
C LEU A 16 -17.44 18.39 -8.63
N PRO A 17 -17.33 19.70 -8.96
CA PRO A 17 -18.33 20.38 -9.78
C PRO A 17 -18.51 19.78 -11.19
N LEU A 18 -17.50 19.07 -11.71
CA LEU A 18 -17.53 18.45 -13.04
C LEU A 18 -18.31 17.14 -13.08
N LEU A 19 -18.52 16.50 -11.92
CA LEU A 19 -19.27 15.26 -11.79
C LEU A 19 -20.79 15.50 -11.90
N ARG A 20 -21.47 14.56 -12.56
CA ARG A 20 -22.92 14.64 -12.85
C ARG A 20 -23.70 13.53 -12.13
N PRO A 21 -24.93 13.79 -11.68
CA PRO A 21 -25.79 12.77 -11.08
C PRO A 21 -25.94 11.51 -11.94
N GLY A 22 -25.90 10.34 -11.31
CA GLY A 22 -26.03 9.04 -11.98
C GLY A 22 -24.81 8.59 -12.79
N GLN A 23 -23.74 9.38 -12.83
CA GLN A 23 -22.50 9.01 -13.52
C GLN A 23 -21.76 7.90 -12.77
N ILE A 24 -21.25 6.91 -13.50
CA ILE A 24 -20.40 5.87 -12.92
C ILE A 24 -18.99 6.43 -12.77
N LEU A 25 -18.47 6.47 -11.54
CA LEU A 25 -17.09 6.81 -11.25
C LEU A 25 -16.34 5.55 -10.83
N PHE A 26 -15.40 5.10 -11.67
CA PHE A 26 -14.63 3.88 -11.46
C PHE A 26 -13.14 4.21 -11.25
N THR A 27 -12.69 4.19 -9.98
CA THR A 27 -11.36 4.67 -9.56
C THR A 27 -10.98 4.19 -8.15
N TYR A 28 -9.78 4.51 -7.65
CA TYR A 28 -9.51 4.42 -6.20
C TYR A 28 -10.25 5.55 -5.48
N LEU A 29 -11.03 5.25 -4.44
CA LEU A 29 -11.84 6.27 -3.75
C LEU A 29 -11.37 6.57 -2.32
N HIS A 30 -10.89 5.57 -1.60
CA HIS A 30 -10.42 5.64 -0.21
C HIS A 30 -11.38 6.36 0.74
N LEU A 31 -12.68 6.17 0.55
CA LEU A 31 -13.75 6.94 1.21
C LEU A 31 -13.68 6.91 2.74
N ALA A 32 -13.28 5.78 3.33
CA ALA A 32 -13.12 5.64 4.78
C ALA A 32 -12.10 6.63 5.39
N ALA A 33 -11.15 7.13 4.58
CA ALA A 33 -10.14 8.10 5.02
C ALA A 33 -10.54 9.56 4.75
N ASP A 34 -11.58 9.81 3.94
CA ASP A 34 -12.02 11.15 3.53
C ASP A 34 -13.55 11.30 3.59
N ARG A 35 -14.01 11.77 4.76
CA ARG A 35 -15.43 12.05 5.01
C ARG A 35 -15.97 13.16 4.11
N GLN A 36 -15.17 14.18 3.79
CA GLN A 36 -15.64 15.32 2.99
C GLN A 36 -15.91 14.89 1.55
N LEU A 37 -14.99 14.12 0.96
CA LEU A 37 -15.19 13.52 -0.35
C LEU A 37 -16.43 12.62 -0.36
N THR A 38 -16.57 11.75 0.64
CA THR A 38 -17.71 10.82 0.74
C THR A 38 -19.05 11.56 0.72
N ILE A 39 -19.20 12.61 1.54
CA ILE A 39 -20.41 13.43 1.58
C ILE A 39 -20.66 14.10 0.23
N ALA A 40 -19.63 14.70 -0.37
CA ALA A 40 -19.79 15.41 -1.64
C ALA A 40 -20.22 14.49 -2.80
N LEU A 41 -19.74 13.24 -2.83
CA LEU A 41 -20.14 12.26 -3.84
C LEU A 41 -21.56 11.72 -3.59
N LEU A 42 -21.98 11.59 -2.34
CA LEU A 42 -23.35 11.21 -1.97
C LEU A 42 -24.35 12.30 -2.41
N GLU A 43 -24.09 13.57 -2.06
CA GLU A 43 -24.95 14.70 -2.43
C GLU A 43 -25.11 14.85 -3.95
N LYS A 44 -24.09 14.44 -4.71
CA LYS A 44 -24.11 14.45 -6.18
C LYS A 44 -24.73 13.21 -6.79
N GLU A 45 -25.21 12.25 -6.00
CA GLU A 45 -25.80 11.00 -6.45
C GLU A 45 -24.89 10.21 -7.41
N ILE A 46 -23.59 10.20 -7.14
CA ILE A 46 -22.60 9.47 -7.94
C ILE A 46 -22.72 7.97 -7.67
N ILE A 47 -22.53 7.17 -8.73
CA ILE A 47 -22.37 5.72 -8.62
C ILE A 47 -20.88 5.43 -8.50
N GLY A 48 -20.40 5.23 -7.28
CA GLY A 48 -18.99 5.06 -6.98
C GLY A 48 -18.59 3.59 -6.92
N VAL A 49 -17.72 3.16 -7.82
CA VAL A 49 -17.13 1.81 -7.84
C VAL A 49 -15.64 1.94 -7.49
N ALA A 50 -15.26 1.45 -6.31
CA ALA A 50 -13.91 1.59 -5.78
C ALA A 50 -13.01 0.42 -6.21
N TYR A 51 -11.84 0.69 -6.77
CA TYR A 51 -10.87 -0.35 -7.16
C TYR A 51 -10.46 -1.20 -5.96
N GLU A 52 -10.20 -0.58 -4.83
CA GLU A 52 -9.69 -1.19 -3.60
C GLU A 52 -10.71 -2.03 -2.83
N THR A 53 -11.99 -2.01 -3.22
CA THR A 53 -13.03 -2.86 -2.61
C THR A 53 -13.62 -3.89 -3.59
N ILE A 54 -13.24 -3.87 -4.87
CA ILE A 54 -13.48 -5.01 -5.75
C ILE A 54 -12.70 -6.19 -5.19
N GLN A 55 -13.43 -7.23 -4.81
CA GLN A 55 -12.89 -8.38 -4.09
C GLN A 55 -13.41 -9.69 -4.67
N LEU A 56 -12.50 -10.62 -4.95
CA LEU A 56 -12.85 -11.95 -5.43
C LEU A 56 -13.42 -12.82 -4.29
N GLN A 57 -13.85 -14.03 -4.64
CA GLN A 57 -14.43 -14.99 -3.67
C GLN A 57 -13.40 -15.48 -2.65
N ASP A 58 -12.13 -15.56 -3.04
CA ASP A 58 -11.01 -15.92 -2.17
C ASP A 58 -10.57 -14.77 -1.23
N GLY A 59 -11.26 -13.62 -1.28
CA GLY A 59 -10.97 -12.45 -0.48
C GLY A 59 -9.87 -11.54 -1.06
N SER A 60 -9.25 -11.91 -2.18
CA SER A 60 -8.21 -11.11 -2.82
C SER A 60 -8.76 -9.83 -3.45
N LEU A 61 -7.90 -8.80 -3.52
CA LEU A 61 -8.20 -7.48 -4.08
C LEU A 61 -7.46 -7.31 -5.43
N PRO A 62 -8.04 -7.77 -6.55
CA PRO A 62 -7.33 -7.90 -7.83
C PRO A 62 -6.88 -6.56 -8.42
N LEU A 63 -7.59 -5.47 -8.11
CA LEU A 63 -7.23 -4.15 -8.61
C LEU A 63 -6.25 -3.41 -7.71
N LEU A 64 -6.10 -3.81 -6.45
CA LEU A 64 -5.09 -3.27 -5.54
C LEU A 64 -3.75 -4.01 -5.68
N ALA A 65 -3.78 -5.31 -5.98
CA ALA A 65 -2.59 -6.15 -6.05
C ALA A 65 -1.47 -5.63 -6.98
N PRO A 66 -1.74 -5.11 -8.20
CA PRO A 66 -0.69 -4.57 -9.06
C PRO A 66 0.02 -3.35 -8.46
N MET A 67 -0.74 -2.44 -7.85
CA MET A 67 -0.18 -1.24 -7.22
C MET A 67 0.62 -1.61 -5.97
N SER A 68 0.10 -2.52 -5.14
CA SER A 68 0.81 -3.09 -4.00
C SER A 68 2.12 -3.77 -4.38
N ALA A 69 2.14 -4.51 -5.49
CA ALA A 69 3.36 -5.16 -5.97
C ALA A 69 4.43 -4.15 -6.40
N ILE A 70 4.02 -3.06 -7.06
CA ILE A 70 4.92 -1.96 -7.43
C ILE A 70 5.42 -1.23 -6.20
N ALA A 71 4.52 -0.86 -5.26
CA ALA A 71 4.88 -0.15 -4.05
C ALA A 71 5.89 -0.95 -3.20
N GLY A 72 5.68 -2.27 -3.05
CA GLY A 72 6.64 -3.14 -2.36
C GLY A 72 8.01 -3.21 -3.06
N LYS A 73 8.08 -3.18 -4.39
CA LYS A 73 9.37 -3.12 -5.10
C LYS A 73 10.06 -1.77 -4.91
N LEU A 74 9.29 -0.69 -5.00
CA LEU A 74 9.79 0.67 -4.84
C LEU A 74 10.23 0.96 -3.41
N SER A 75 9.63 0.32 -2.40
CA SER A 75 10.02 0.54 -1.00
C SER A 75 11.47 0.16 -0.73
N ILE A 76 11.95 -0.92 -1.34
CA ILE A 76 13.36 -1.32 -1.23
C ILE A 76 14.26 -0.39 -2.04
N GLN A 77 13.82 0.06 -3.22
CA GLN A 77 14.60 1.01 -4.01
C GLN A 77 14.77 2.35 -3.28
N ALA A 78 13.67 2.90 -2.76
CA ALA A 78 13.69 4.12 -1.95
C ALA A 78 14.53 3.91 -0.67
N GLY A 79 14.30 2.82 0.04
CA GLY A 79 15.06 2.46 1.24
C GLY A 79 16.56 2.37 0.99
N ALA A 80 16.98 1.72 -0.10
CA ALA A 80 18.38 1.63 -0.49
C ALA A 80 18.99 3.01 -0.79
N THR A 81 18.27 3.87 -1.53
CA THR A 81 18.74 5.24 -1.81
C THR A 81 18.92 6.03 -0.52
N TYR A 82 17.93 6.03 0.37
CA TYR A 82 18.02 6.81 1.61
C TYR A 82 18.92 6.20 2.69
N LEU A 83 19.38 4.97 2.50
CA LEU A 83 20.45 4.38 3.31
C LEU A 83 21.83 4.95 2.93
N GLU A 84 22.02 5.52 1.75
CA GLU A 84 23.30 6.12 1.37
C GLU A 84 23.58 7.37 2.20
N HIS A 85 24.84 7.55 2.61
CA HIS A 85 25.26 8.68 3.43
C HIS A 85 25.00 10.04 2.77
N VAL A 86 25.06 10.11 1.43
CA VAL A 86 24.78 11.35 0.68
C VAL A 86 23.32 11.82 0.82
N TYR A 87 22.40 10.92 1.16
CA TYR A 87 21.00 11.23 1.47
C TYR A 87 20.71 11.27 2.98
N GLY A 88 21.75 11.22 3.82
CA GLY A 88 21.68 11.31 5.28
C GLY A 88 21.57 9.96 6.00
N GLY A 89 21.54 8.85 5.27
CA GLY A 89 21.49 7.51 5.84
C GLY A 89 22.81 7.08 6.48
N GLU A 90 22.81 5.91 7.10
CA GLU A 90 23.98 5.34 7.78
C GLU A 90 25.14 4.97 6.82
N GLY A 91 24.90 4.94 5.51
CA GLY A 91 25.89 4.60 4.49
C GLY A 91 25.99 3.10 4.22
N VAL A 92 24.90 2.36 4.41
CA VAL A 92 24.86 0.89 4.29
C VAL A 92 24.43 0.46 2.89
N LEU A 93 25.26 -0.34 2.23
CA LEU A 93 24.90 -1.01 0.97
C LEU A 93 24.10 -2.27 1.27
N LEU A 94 22.89 -2.40 0.69
CA LEU A 94 21.98 -3.53 0.98
C LEU A 94 22.65 -4.91 0.88
N GLY A 95 23.43 -5.16 -0.17
CA GLY A 95 24.06 -6.45 -0.41
C GLY A 95 25.42 -6.67 0.25
N GLY A 96 25.99 -5.63 0.89
CA GLY A 96 27.38 -5.65 1.31
C GLY A 96 28.34 -5.98 0.15
N VAL A 97 29.51 -6.51 0.49
CA VAL A 97 30.52 -7.07 -0.43
C VAL A 97 31.27 -8.20 0.29
N PRO A 98 32.03 -9.07 -0.40
CA PRO A 98 32.79 -10.12 0.29
C PRO A 98 33.67 -9.56 1.44
N GLY A 99 33.42 -10.03 2.66
CA GLY A 99 34.09 -9.56 3.88
C GLY A 99 33.40 -8.39 4.60
N VAL A 100 32.27 -7.88 4.10
CA VAL A 100 31.48 -6.81 4.69
C VAL A 100 30.02 -7.27 4.80
N GLU A 101 29.40 -7.04 5.95
CA GLU A 101 28.03 -7.46 6.21
C GLU A 101 27.01 -6.75 5.30
N PRO A 102 25.96 -7.45 4.84
CA PRO A 102 24.83 -6.84 4.15
C PRO A 102 23.90 -6.12 5.13
N ALA A 103 22.99 -5.30 4.61
CA ALA A 103 21.97 -4.65 5.43
C ALA A 103 20.94 -5.66 5.99
N CYS A 104 20.45 -5.40 7.19
CA CYS A 104 19.28 -6.03 7.78
C CYS A 104 18.00 -5.29 7.37
N VAL A 105 17.16 -5.96 6.58
CA VAL A 105 15.86 -5.45 6.11
C VAL A 105 14.72 -6.17 6.84
N VAL A 106 13.91 -5.39 7.55
CA VAL A 106 12.76 -5.89 8.32
C VAL A 106 11.47 -5.46 7.62
N ILE A 107 10.58 -6.40 7.34
CA ILE A 107 9.32 -6.17 6.64
C ILE A 107 8.16 -6.54 7.56
N LEU A 108 7.31 -5.58 7.89
CA LEU A 108 6.12 -5.80 8.72
C LEU A 108 4.92 -6.07 7.81
N GLY A 109 4.53 -7.35 7.70
CA GLY A 109 3.46 -7.83 6.84
C GLY A 109 3.97 -8.61 5.64
N GLY A 110 3.52 -9.84 5.49
CA GLY A 110 3.91 -10.78 4.45
C GLY A 110 3.01 -10.76 3.21
N GLY A 111 2.06 -9.83 3.11
CA GLY A 111 1.11 -9.71 1.99
C GLY A 111 1.77 -9.36 0.64
N VAL A 112 0.98 -8.83 -0.31
CA VAL A 112 1.49 -8.52 -1.66
C VAL A 112 2.64 -7.50 -1.63
N VAL A 113 2.52 -6.43 -0.84
CA VAL A 113 3.58 -5.43 -0.65
C VAL A 113 4.84 -6.10 -0.09
N GLY A 114 4.72 -6.75 1.07
CA GLY A 114 5.87 -7.34 1.76
C GLY A 114 6.56 -8.45 0.97
N THR A 115 5.82 -9.28 0.24
CA THR A 115 6.42 -10.31 -0.63
C THR A 115 7.21 -9.69 -1.77
N ASN A 116 6.73 -8.60 -2.36
CA ASN A 116 7.43 -7.93 -3.44
C ASN A 116 8.64 -7.14 -2.92
N ALA A 117 8.56 -6.56 -1.72
CA ALA A 117 9.69 -5.98 -1.01
C ALA A 117 10.76 -7.05 -0.73
N ALA A 118 10.37 -8.19 -0.14
CA ALA A 118 11.27 -9.30 0.13
C ALA A 118 11.98 -9.80 -1.15
N LYS A 119 11.26 -9.90 -2.28
CA LYS A 119 11.87 -10.29 -3.57
C LYS A 119 12.99 -9.34 -4.00
N ILE A 120 12.81 -8.04 -3.84
CA ILE A 120 13.84 -7.05 -4.21
C ILE A 120 14.98 -7.07 -3.18
N ALA A 121 14.67 -7.07 -1.89
CA ALA A 121 15.69 -7.07 -0.83
C ALA A 121 16.60 -8.30 -0.89
N VAL A 122 16.02 -9.51 -1.00
CA VAL A 122 16.78 -10.76 -1.21
C VAL A 122 17.56 -10.70 -2.52
N GLY A 123 16.96 -10.19 -3.59
CA GLY A 123 17.62 -10.03 -4.89
C GLY A 123 18.80 -9.06 -4.88
N MET A 124 18.80 -8.08 -3.96
CA MET A 124 19.90 -7.15 -3.72
C MET A 124 20.93 -7.67 -2.71
N GLY A 125 20.75 -8.86 -2.15
CA GLY A 125 21.69 -9.51 -1.23
C GLY A 125 21.52 -9.15 0.25
N ALA A 126 20.43 -8.47 0.62
CA ALA A 126 20.16 -8.11 2.02
C ALA A 126 19.80 -9.33 2.88
N GLN A 127 20.03 -9.23 4.19
CA GLN A 127 19.42 -10.13 5.17
C GLN A 127 17.98 -9.70 5.41
N VAL A 128 17.02 -10.58 5.13
CA VAL A 128 15.59 -10.21 5.16
C VAL A 128 14.85 -10.95 6.27
N ILE A 129 14.12 -10.20 7.09
CA ILE A 129 13.21 -10.71 8.11
C ILE A 129 11.79 -10.22 7.79
N VAL A 130 10.84 -11.14 7.68
CA VAL A 130 9.41 -10.83 7.48
C VAL A 130 8.64 -11.18 8.75
N ILE A 131 7.97 -10.18 9.33
CA ILE A 131 7.06 -10.35 10.48
C ILE A 131 5.64 -10.52 9.95
N GLU A 132 5.01 -11.66 10.20
CA GLU A 132 3.68 -12.01 9.67
C GLU A 132 2.86 -12.83 10.68
N LYS A 133 1.57 -12.52 10.81
CA LYS A 133 0.67 -13.18 11.77
C LYS A 133 0.11 -14.51 11.25
N CYS A 134 -0.04 -14.65 9.94
CA CYS A 134 -0.62 -15.83 9.32
C CYS A 134 0.44 -16.91 9.09
N PHE A 135 0.30 -18.05 9.77
CA PHE A 135 1.23 -19.17 9.64
C PHE A 135 1.31 -19.72 8.22
N GLN A 136 0.18 -19.90 7.54
CA GLN A 136 0.13 -20.34 6.15
C GLN A 136 0.88 -19.37 5.22
N ARG A 137 0.81 -18.07 5.52
CA ARG A 137 1.54 -17.07 4.77
C ARG A 137 3.04 -17.15 5.00
N MET A 138 3.47 -17.35 6.24
CA MET A 138 4.88 -17.60 6.56
C MET A 138 5.41 -18.86 5.86
N ALA A 139 4.68 -19.97 5.91
CA ALA A 139 5.05 -21.21 5.23
C ALA A 139 5.20 -21.01 3.71
N TYR A 140 4.26 -20.30 3.09
CA TYR A 140 4.36 -19.94 1.67
C TYR A 140 5.61 -19.10 1.36
N LEU A 141 5.92 -18.10 2.20
CA LEU A 141 7.12 -17.29 2.02
C LEU A 141 8.38 -18.13 2.17
N ASP A 142 8.47 -18.97 3.19
CA ASP A 142 9.60 -19.88 3.41
C ASP A 142 9.84 -20.79 2.18
N GLU A 143 8.77 -21.37 1.62
CA GLU A 143 8.83 -22.22 0.44
C GLU A 143 9.35 -21.47 -0.80
N ILE A 144 8.76 -20.31 -1.14
CA ILE A 144 9.15 -19.59 -2.37
C ILE A 144 10.51 -18.93 -2.29
N PHE A 145 10.99 -18.62 -1.08
CA PHE A 145 12.31 -18.02 -0.85
C PHE A 145 13.37 -19.08 -0.52
N GLN A 146 12.97 -20.33 -0.26
CA GLN A 146 13.85 -21.47 0.02
C GLN A 146 14.79 -21.18 1.20
N GLY A 147 14.23 -20.66 2.30
CA GLY A 147 14.99 -20.30 3.50
C GLY A 147 15.92 -19.08 3.37
N ARG A 148 15.90 -18.35 2.24
CA ARG A 148 16.71 -17.13 2.03
C ARG A 148 16.22 -15.90 2.80
N LEU A 149 15.07 -16.00 3.46
CA LEU A 149 14.58 -15.00 4.40
C LEU A 149 14.13 -15.70 5.68
N ILE A 150 14.06 -14.93 6.75
CA ILE A 150 13.55 -15.39 8.04
C ILE A 150 12.10 -14.93 8.18
N THR A 151 11.19 -15.83 8.53
CA THR A 151 9.83 -15.46 8.97
C THR A 151 9.71 -15.46 10.48
N ARG A 152 9.06 -14.45 11.06
CA ARG A 152 8.79 -14.33 12.50
C ARG A 152 7.31 -14.07 12.75
N ALA A 153 6.76 -14.72 13.78
CA ALA A 153 5.45 -14.38 14.29
C ALA A 153 5.53 -13.06 15.09
N PRO A 154 4.51 -12.19 15.01
CA PRO A 154 4.53 -10.92 15.74
C PRO A 154 4.33 -11.13 17.24
N SER A 155 5.21 -10.51 18.03
CA SER A 155 5.05 -10.27 19.47
C SER A 155 5.67 -8.91 19.80
N ILE A 156 5.35 -8.36 20.97
CA ILE A 156 5.99 -7.11 21.45
C ILE A 156 7.51 -7.31 21.53
N SER A 157 7.94 -8.41 22.17
CA SER A 157 9.35 -8.77 22.27
C SER A 157 10.05 -8.93 20.93
N CYS A 158 9.34 -9.38 19.89
CA CYS A 158 9.89 -9.53 18.55
C CYS A 158 10.26 -8.18 17.93
N LEU A 159 9.44 -7.14 18.13
CA LEU A 159 9.75 -5.79 17.64
C LEU A 159 10.90 -5.17 18.44
N ASP A 160 10.88 -5.33 19.76
CA ASP A 160 11.95 -4.84 20.65
C ASP A 160 13.33 -5.44 20.31
N GLU A 161 13.37 -6.71 19.89
CA GLU A 161 14.61 -7.40 19.52
C GLU A 161 15.11 -7.00 18.13
N ILE A 162 14.20 -6.86 17.15
CA ILE A 162 14.57 -6.81 15.74
C ILE A 162 14.74 -5.37 15.23
N LEU A 163 13.94 -4.41 15.70
CA LEU A 163 14.02 -3.03 15.22
C LEU A 163 15.37 -2.34 15.52
N PRO A 164 16.04 -2.59 16.66
CA PRO A 164 17.39 -2.05 16.89
C PRO A 164 18.46 -2.59 15.92
N LEU A 165 18.22 -3.74 15.29
CA LEU A 165 19.15 -4.37 14.34
C LEU A 165 18.92 -3.90 12.90
N ALA A 166 17.74 -3.36 12.60
CA ALA A 166 17.31 -3.03 11.25
C ALA A 166 18.04 -1.80 10.71
N ASP A 167 18.56 -1.92 9.49
CA ASP A 167 19.03 -0.76 8.70
C ASP A 167 17.87 -0.18 7.89
N LEU A 168 16.98 -1.05 7.42
CA LEU A 168 15.77 -0.68 6.68
C LEU A 168 14.54 -1.41 7.22
N VAL A 169 13.51 -0.66 7.54
CA VAL A 169 12.19 -1.18 7.94
C VAL A 169 11.16 -0.84 6.87
N VAL A 170 10.36 -1.81 6.43
CA VAL A 170 9.26 -1.62 5.49
C VAL A 170 7.93 -1.93 6.18
N GLY A 171 7.10 -0.91 6.34
CA GLY A 171 5.70 -1.04 6.75
C GLY A 171 4.84 -1.53 5.59
N ALA A 172 4.34 -2.77 5.66
CA ALA A 172 3.59 -3.44 4.61
C ALA A 172 2.27 -4.05 5.12
N ILE A 173 1.67 -3.42 6.13
CA ILE A 173 0.45 -3.86 6.80
C ILE A 173 -0.77 -3.30 6.06
N LEU A 174 -1.75 -4.15 5.79
CA LEU A 174 -3.01 -3.75 5.18
C LEU A 174 -4.15 -4.39 5.97
N VAL A 175 -5.10 -3.58 6.40
CA VAL A 175 -6.41 -4.05 6.89
C VAL A 175 -7.44 -3.57 5.87
N PRO A 176 -8.03 -4.46 5.06
CA PRO A 176 -8.98 -4.07 4.02
C PRO A 176 -10.12 -3.22 4.59
N GLY A 177 -10.34 -2.04 3.98
CA GLY A 177 -11.43 -1.14 4.36
C GLY A 177 -11.30 -0.44 5.71
N ALA A 178 -10.17 -0.58 6.42
CA ALA A 178 -9.97 0.01 7.75
C ALA A 178 -8.64 0.76 7.86
N LYS A 179 -8.48 1.53 8.94
CA LYS A 179 -7.22 2.23 9.24
C LYS A 179 -6.11 1.24 9.62
N THR A 180 -4.88 1.52 9.17
CA THR A 180 -3.72 0.70 9.54
C THR A 180 -3.42 0.80 11.04
N PRO A 181 -3.20 -0.32 11.75
CA PRO A 181 -2.77 -0.29 13.15
C PRO A 181 -1.33 0.19 13.27
N ARG A 182 -1.08 1.06 14.25
CA ARG A 182 0.27 1.56 14.57
C ARG A 182 1.01 0.55 15.44
N LEU A 183 1.81 -0.31 14.83
CA LEU A 183 2.58 -1.35 15.53
C LEU A 183 3.96 -0.85 15.99
N ILE A 184 4.55 0.10 15.28
CA ILE A 184 5.83 0.70 15.65
C ILE A 184 5.55 1.97 16.46
N THR A 185 5.80 1.93 17.76
CA THR A 185 5.65 3.09 18.65
C THR A 185 6.84 4.02 18.53
N ARG A 186 6.69 5.28 18.97
CA ARG A 186 7.83 6.22 19.05
C ARG A 186 8.97 5.67 19.91
N SER A 187 8.68 4.88 20.94
CA SER A 187 9.72 4.24 21.76
C SER A 187 10.53 3.22 20.98
N HIS A 188 9.91 2.45 20.07
CA HIS A 188 10.64 1.57 19.17
C HIS A 188 11.54 2.37 18.23
N VAL A 189 11.05 3.47 17.65
CA VAL A 189 11.85 4.31 16.71
C VAL A 189 13.11 4.86 17.38
N ARG A 190 13.03 5.26 18.66
CA ARG A 190 14.20 5.70 19.44
C ARG A 190 15.28 4.64 19.63
N GLN A 191 14.92 3.37 19.55
CA GLN A 191 15.86 2.26 19.73
C GLN A 191 16.49 1.81 18.39
N MET A 192 15.96 2.28 17.26
CA MET A 192 16.54 2.01 15.94
C MET A 192 17.89 2.73 15.76
N LYS A 193 18.69 2.24 14.81
CA LYS A 193 19.97 2.87 14.48
C LYS A 193 19.76 4.29 13.93
N LYS A 194 20.61 5.22 14.32
CA LYS A 194 20.59 6.57 13.73
C LYS A 194 21.06 6.48 12.27
N GLY A 195 20.30 7.06 11.35
CA GLY A 195 20.55 6.94 9.91
C GLY A 195 19.93 5.69 9.27
N SER A 196 19.25 4.82 10.04
CA SER A 196 18.37 3.80 9.48
C SER A 196 17.17 4.43 8.79
N VAL A 197 16.51 3.65 7.93
CA VAL A 197 15.38 4.11 7.12
C VAL A 197 14.11 3.32 7.46
N LEU A 198 13.00 4.02 7.64
CA LEU A 198 11.66 3.46 7.75
C LEU A 198 10.83 3.89 6.53
N VAL A 199 10.45 2.92 5.71
CA VAL A 199 9.58 3.11 4.54
C VAL A 199 8.17 2.63 4.88
N ASP A 200 7.24 3.54 5.11
CA ASP A 200 5.86 3.21 5.47
C ASP A 200 4.97 3.18 4.22
N VAL A 201 4.82 1.99 3.61
CA VAL A 201 3.95 1.80 2.44
C VAL A 201 2.46 1.86 2.83
N SER A 202 2.16 1.63 4.11
CA SER A 202 0.80 1.69 4.66
C SER A 202 0.34 3.12 4.95
N ILE A 203 1.13 4.14 4.58
CA ILE A 203 0.82 5.55 4.85
C ILE A 203 -0.50 6.02 4.24
N ASP A 204 -0.90 5.46 3.10
CA ASP A 204 -2.16 5.76 2.42
C ASP A 204 -3.40 5.40 3.29
N GLN A 205 -3.21 4.59 4.35
CA GLN A 205 -4.23 4.23 5.34
C GLN A 205 -3.86 4.64 6.78
N GLY A 206 -2.99 5.64 6.91
CA GLY A 206 -2.59 6.24 8.19
C GLY A 206 -1.27 5.76 8.78
N GLY A 207 -0.59 4.80 8.15
CA GLY A 207 0.75 4.32 8.51
C GLY A 207 0.78 3.29 9.64
N CYS A 208 1.80 2.44 9.63
CA CYS A 208 2.03 1.43 10.68
C CYS A 208 2.93 1.90 11.82
N CYS A 209 3.48 3.12 11.74
CA CYS A 209 4.32 3.72 12.76
C CYS A 209 3.69 5.00 13.34
N GLU A 210 3.85 5.24 14.65
CA GLU A 210 3.31 6.42 15.33
C GLU A 210 3.91 7.75 14.84
N THR A 211 5.17 7.72 14.40
CA THR A 211 5.91 8.88 13.90
C THR A 211 5.72 9.11 12.40
N SER A 212 5.05 8.19 11.69
CA SER A 212 4.76 8.35 10.26
C SER A 212 3.81 9.51 10.01
N ARG A 213 4.15 10.33 9.00
CA ARG A 213 3.29 11.37 8.42
C ARG A 213 3.41 11.38 6.90
N PRO A 214 2.32 11.63 6.15
CA PRO A 214 2.36 11.64 4.69
C PRO A 214 3.44 12.57 4.13
N CYS A 215 4.18 12.07 3.15
CA CYS A 215 5.20 12.79 2.39
C CYS A 215 4.81 12.87 0.91
N THR A 216 5.52 13.70 0.16
CA THR A 216 5.32 13.89 -1.29
C THR A 216 6.60 13.56 -2.04
N TYR A 217 6.56 13.42 -3.37
CA TYR A 217 7.80 13.23 -4.12
C TYR A 217 8.76 14.43 -4.06
N THR A 218 8.26 15.63 -3.78
CA THR A 218 9.09 16.84 -3.62
C THR A 218 9.73 16.92 -2.25
N GLU A 219 9.05 16.40 -1.22
CA GLU A 219 9.55 16.30 0.15
C GLU A 219 9.36 14.85 0.64
N PRO A 220 10.19 13.91 0.16
CA PRO A 220 9.93 12.47 0.30
C PRO A 220 10.29 11.90 1.65
N VAL A 221 11.15 12.59 2.41
CA VAL A 221 11.63 12.13 3.70
C VAL A 221 11.62 13.22 4.76
N PHE A 222 11.53 12.78 6.02
CA PHE A 222 11.85 13.59 7.19
C PHE A 222 12.59 12.73 8.21
N ILE A 223 13.24 13.36 9.18
CA ILE A 223 13.96 12.66 10.24
C ILE A 223 13.19 12.83 11.55
N GLU A 224 12.95 11.72 12.25
CA GLU A 224 12.32 11.70 13.56
C GLU A 224 13.07 10.69 14.44
N GLU A 225 13.46 11.08 15.65
CA GLU A 225 14.27 10.26 16.58
C GLU A 225 15.60 9.73 15.97
N GLY A 226 16.11 10.39 14.93
CA GLY A 226 17.33 10.00 14.22
C GLY A 226 17.13 8.96 13.10
N VAL A 227 15.88 8.57 12.82
CA VAL A 227 15.50 7.64 11.75
C VAL A 227 14.90 8.40 10.57
N ILE A 228 15.33 8.07 9.36
CA ILE A 228 14.79 8.65 8.13
C ILE A 228 13.46 7.98 7.82
N HIS A 229 12.39 8.76 7.74
CA HIS A 229 11.06 8.28 7.40
C HIS A 229 10.76 8.61 5.94
N TYR A 230 10.57 7.59 5.11
CA TYR A 230 10.02 7.71 3.78
C TYR A 230 8.54 7.29 3.81
N CYS A 231 7.66 8.27 3.68
CA CYS A 231 6.21 8.06 3.80
C CYS A 231 5.47 8.65 2.59
N VAL A 232 6.05 8.54 1.40
CA VAL A 232 5.46 9.10 0.17
C VAL A 232 4.17 8.36 -0.18
N THR A 233 3.07 9.10 -0.21
CA THR A 233 1.78 8.58 -0.69
C THR A 233 1.85 8.27 -2.18
N ASN A 234 1.13 7.26 -2.65
CA ASN A 234 1.10 6.90 -4.08
C ASN A 234 2.50 6.60 -4.68
N MET A 235 3.26 5.71 -4.04
CA MET A 235 4.56 5.21 -4.53
C MET A 235 4.53 4.73 -6.01
N PRO A 236 3.47 4.07 -6.52
CA PRO A 236 3.41 3.68 -7.93
C PRO A 236 3.42 4.86 -8.93
N GLY A 237 3.13 6.08 -8.46
CA GLY A 237 3.19 7.31 -9.27
C GLY A 237 4.58 7.63 -9.83
N ALA A 238 5.66 7.16 -9.20
CA ALA A 238 7.04 7.37 -9.68
C ALA A 238 7.35 6.64 -11.00
N VAL A 239 6.59 5.59 -11.33
CA VAL A 239 6.88 4.69 -12.46
C VAL A 239 5.69 4.56 -13.41
N PRO A 240 5.14 5.67 -13.95
CA PRO A 240 3.85 5.69 -14.66
C PRO A 240 3.81 4.77 -15.88
N ARG A 241 4.94 4.55 -16.57
CA ARG A 241 5.04 3.60 -17.68
C ARG A 241 4.72 2.16 -17.25
N THR A 242 5.12 1.80 -16.03
CA THR A 242 4.90 0.47 -15.45
C THR A 242 3.55 0.40 -14.75
N SER A 243 3.25 1.38 -13.88
CA SER A 243 2.03 1.38 -13.08
C SER A 243 0.77 1.54 -13.91
N THR A 244 0.77 2.40 -14.94
CA THR A 244 -0.40 2.52 -15.83
C THR A 244 -0.73 1.19 -16.49
N ARG A 245 0.26 0.54 -17.11
CA ARG A 245 0.06 -0.76 -17.79
C ARG A 245 -0.40 -1.83 -16.82
N ALA A 246 0.20 -1.90 -15.63
CA ALA A 246 -0.15 -2.88 -14.61
C ALA A 246 -1.59 -2.68 -14.11
N LEU A 247 -1.99 -1.43 -13.84
CA LEU A 247 -3.35 -1.10 -13.41
C LEU A 247 -4.36 -1.37 -14.52
N THR A 248 -4.12 -0.88 -15.74
CA THR A 248 -5.07 -1.03 -16.84
C THR A 248 -5.25 -2.49 -17.26
N ASN A 249 -4.22 -3.32 -17.18
CA ASN A 249 -4.36 -4.76 -17.44
C ASN A 249 -5.33 -5.42 -16.46
N ALA A 250 -5.34 -4.97 -15.19
CA ALA A 250 -6.25 -5.48 -14.18
C ALA A 250 -7.65 -4.86 -14.28
N THR A 251 -7.77 -3.56 -14.59
CA THR A 251 -9.06 -2.87 -14.62
C THR A 251 -9.83 -3.08 -15.92
N LEU A 252 -9.16 -3.33 -17.05
CA LEU A 252 -9.79 -3.41 -18.37
C LEU A 252 -10.98 -4.38 -18.44
N PRO A 253 -10.92 -5.62 -17.89
CA PRO A 253 -12.09 -6.50 -17.89
C PRO A 253 -13.31 -5.88 -17.19
N TYR A 254 -13.10 -5.20 -16.06
CA TYR A 254 -14.18 -4.54 -15.31
C TYR A 254 -14.70 -3.30 -16.05
N VAL A 255 -13.82 -2.51 -16.66
CA VAL A 255 -14.19 -1.37 -17.52
C VAL A 255 -15.11 -1.84 -18.65
N LEU A 256 -14.75 -2.93 -19.33
CA LEU A 256 -15.54 -3.47 -20.45
C LEU A 256 -16.91 -3.99 -19.98
N THR A 257 -16.97 -4.68 -18.85
CA THR A 257 -18.23 -5.16 -18.26
C THR A 257 -19.15 -3.99 -17.87
N LEU A 258 -18.62 -2.98 -17.19
CA LEU A 258 -19.38 -1.78 -16.80
C LEU A 258 -19.86 -0.99 -18.02
N ALA A 259 -19.00 -0.79 -19.02
CA ALA A 259 -19.34 -0.05 -20.23
C ALA A 259 -20.38 -0.78 -21.09
N SER A 260 -20.32 -2.11 -21.17
CA SER A 260 -21.21 -2.90 -22.03
C SER A 260 -22.59 -3.16 -21.43
N HIS A 261 -22.69 -3.19 -20.10
CA HIS A 261 -23.91 -3.63 -19.41
C HIS A 261 -24.52 -2.60 -18.47
N GLY A 262 -23.81 -1.50 -18.18
CA GLY A 262 -24.19 -0.60 -17.10
C GLY A 262 -24.02 -1.25 -15.73
N ILE A 263 -24.18 -0.46 -14.67
CA ILE A 263 -23.80 -0.90 -13.32
C ILE A 263 -24.72 -2.01 -12.76
N GLU A 264 -26.04 -1.94 -12.97
CA GLU A 264 -26.99 -2.91 -12.41
C GLU A 264 -26.73 -4.32 -12.93
N ARG A 265 -26.62 -4.46 -14.25
CA ARG A 265 -26.36 -5.76 -14.87
C ARG A 265 -24.94 -6.23 -14.63
N ALA A 266 -23.94 -5.33 -14.63
CA ALA A 266 -22.57 -5.68 -14.28
C ALA A 266 -22.46 -6.26 -12.86
N ALA A 267 -23.17 -5.69 -11.88
CA ALA A 267 -23.19 -6.19 -10.50
C ALA A 267 -23.87 -7.57 -10.35
N GLN A 268 -24.79 -7.91 -11.25
CA GLN A 268 -25.40 -9.25 -11.30
C GLN A 268 -24.48 -10.28 -11.96
N ILE A 269 -23.75 -9.89 -13.01
CA ILE A 269 -22.83 -10.76 -13.75
C ILE A 269 -21.58 -11.04 -12.92
N ASP A 270 -21.03 -10.01 -12.26
CA ASP A 270 -19.78 -10.10 -11.53
C ASP A 270 -19.97 -9.70 -10.05
N PRO A 271 -20.02 -10.67 -9.12
CA PRO A 271 -20.10 -10.41 -7.69
C PRO A 271 -18.94 -9.57 -7.13
N ALA A 272 -17.78 -9.54 -7.78
CA ALA A 272 -16.65 -8.70 -7.36
C ALA A 272 -16.91 -7.22 -7.67
N ILE A 273 -17.50 -6.90 -8.83
CA ILE A 273 -17.98 -5.54 -9.14
C ILE A 273 -18.99 -5.10 -8.08
N ARG A 274 -19.94 -5.98 -7.73
CA ARG A 274 -20.96 -5.66 -6.72
C ARG A 274 -20.35 -5.25 -5.37
N LYS A 275 -19.29 -5.94 -4.90
CA LYS A 275 -18.54 -5.55 -3.70
C LYS A 275 -17.77 -4.23 -3.87
N GLY A 276 -17.40 -3.90 -5.10
CA GLY A 276 -16.80 -2.62 -5.49
C GLY A 276 -17.72 -1.41 -5.35
N ILE A 277 -19.05 -1.61 -5.32
CA ILE A 277 -20.02 -0.50 -5.26
C ILE A 277 -20.03 0.08 -3.85
N ASN A 278 -19.51 1.30 -3.73
CA ASN A 278 -19.44 2.04 -2.48
C ASN A 278 -20.55 3.09 -2.37
N LEU A 279 -20.96 3.67 -3.50
CA LEU A 279 -21.98 4.71 -3.56
C LEU A 279 -23.01 4.37 -4.62
N TRP A 280 -24.29 4.57 -4.29
CA TRP A 280 -25.42 4.31 -5.19
C TRP A 280 -26.54 5.32 -4.99
N HIS A 281 -26.67 6.30 -5.90
CA HIS A 281 -27.74 7.30 -5.88
C HIS A 281 -27.95 7.94 -4.49
N GLY A 282 -26.89 8.52 -3.94
CA GLY A 282 -26.92 9.19 -2.63
C GLY A 282 -26.94 8.26 -1.42
N LYS A 283 -26.77 6.94 -1.63
CA LYS A 283 -26.62 5.96 -0.55
C LYS A 283 -25.20 5.44 -0.48
N LEU A 284 -24.69 5.30 0.74
CA LEU A 284 -23.44 4.60 1.04
C LEU A 284 -23.75 3.10 1.18
N THR A 285 -23.10 2.25 0.39
CA THR A 285 -23.40 0.81 0.31
C THR A 285 -22.30 -0.09 0.87
N HIS A 286 -21.13 0.46 1.17
CA HIS A 286 -20.01 -0.31 1.72
C HIS A 286 -19.91 -0.16 3.23
N GLU A 287 -20.08 -1.26 3.96
CA GLU A 287 -20.13 -1.32 5.43
C GLU A 287 -18.90 -0.69 6.09
N GLY A 288 -17.69 -1.09 5.69
CA GLY A 288 -16.45 -0.55 6.28
C GLY A 288 -16.18 0.93 6.01
N VAL A 289 -16.96 1.59 5.14
CA VAL A 289 -16.91 3.07 4.97
C VAL A 289 -17.95 3.75 5.87
N ALA A 290 -19.02 3.04 6.23
CA ALA A 290 -20.10 3.55 7.05
C ALA A 290 -19.78 3.51 8.56
N GLU A 291 -18.99 2.54 8.99
CA GLU A 291 -18.45 2.42 10.37
C GLU A 291 -17.37 3.48 10.67
#